data_AF-A0A0M0LBE5-F1
#
_entry.id   AF-A0A0M0LBE5-F1
#
_cell.length_a   1.000
_cell.length_b   1.000
_cell.length_c   1.000
_cell.angle_alpha   90.00
_cell.angle_beta   90.00
_cell.angle_gamma   90.00
#
_symmetry.space_group_name_H-M   'P 1'
#
loop_
_entity.id
_entity.type
_entity.pdbx_description
1 polymer ?
#
loop_
_entity_poly.entity_id
_entity_poly.type
_entity_poly.pdbx_seq_one_letter_code
_entity_poly.pdbx_strand_id
1 'polypeptide(L)'
;MEKQTTGVVITLREIYDSVQNVGDSLKRMEEKLVHLEEKSLRAVKADESSREALNISREAYKLAKESSEAIQSYERSRNQQRQWFIRTLIAAVIPYVVSCAIGLFYMFGK
;
A
#
# COMPACT_ATOMS: atom_id res chain seq x y z
N MET A 1 -35.18 -58.16 39.21
CA MET A 1 -33.97 -57.61 38.57
C MET A 1 -33.37 -56.57 39.50
N GLU A 2 -32.35 -56.97 40.25
CA GLU A 2 -31.70 -56.15 41.28
C GLU A 2 -30.65 -55.26 40.61
N LYS A 3 -30.82 -53.95 40.67
CA LYS A 3 -29.82 -52.98 40.20
C LYS A 3 -28.67 -53.00 41.21
N GLN A 4 -27.60 -53.70 40.89
CA GLN A 4 -26.33 -53.54 41.59
C GLN A 4 -25.81 -52.12 41.33
N THR A 5 -26.07 -51.22 42.27
CA THR A 5 -25.33 -49.96 42.37
C THR A 5 -23.94 -50.29 42.91
N THR A 6 -22.99 -50.45 42.00
CA THR A 6 -21.56 -50.54 42.33
C THR A 6 -21.14 -49.24 43.02
N GLY A 7 -21.00 -49.28 44.34
CA GLY A 7 -20.48 -48.15 45.12
C GLY A 7 -18.97 -48.01 44.86
N VAL A 8 -18.57 -46.91 44.24
CA VAL A 8 -17.15 -46.57 44.09
C VAL A 8 -16.67 -45.96 45.41
N VAL A 9 -15.79 -46.66 46.12
CA VAL A 9 -15.15 -46.14 47.33
C VAL A 9 -13.94 -45.32 46.89
N ILE A 10 -14.10 -44.00 46.79
CA ILE A 10 -13.00 -43.08 46.53
C ILE A 10 -12.24 -42.86 47.84
N THR A 11 -10.94 -43.12 47.83
CA THR A 11 -10.06 -42.88 48.98
C THR A 11 -9.70 -41.40 49.10
N LEU A 12 -9.41 -40.92 50.32
CA LEU A 12 -8.95 -39.53 50.51
C LEU A 12 -7.71 -39.18 49.67
N ARG A 13 -6.85 -40.16 49.38
CA ARG A 13 -5.70 -39.99 48.50
C ARG A 13 -6.12 -39.66 47.07
N GLU A 14 -7.10 -40.38 46.52
CA GLU A 14 -7.61 -40.10 45.16
C GLU A 14 -8.29 -38.74 45.05
N ILE A 15 -8.96 -38.30 46.12
CA ILE A 15 -9.52 -36.95 46.20
C ILE A 15 -8.39 -35.91 46.20
N TYR A 16 -7.35 -36.12 47.01
CA TYR A 16 -6.19 -35.23 47.07
C TYR A 16 -5.46 -35.14 45.73
N ASP A 17 -5.18 -36.28 45.09
CA ASP A 17 -4.54 -36.33 43.78
C ASP A 17 -5.39 -35.65 42.70
N SER A 18 -6.72 -35.81 42.76
CA SER A 18 -7.64 -35.11 41.85
C SER A 18 -7.60 -33.59 42.05
N VAL A 19 -7.61 -33.11 43.30
CA VAL A 19 -7.51 -31.68 43.61
C VAL A 19 -6.17 -31.11 43.14
N GLN A 20 -5.08 -31.84 43.34
CA GLN A 20 -3.76 -31.44 42.90
C GLN A 20 -3.67 -31.36 41.36
N ASN A 21 -4.21 -32.36 40.65
CA ASN A 21 -4.30 -32.35 39.20
C ASN A 21 -5.15 -31.19 38.64
N VAL A 22 -6.22 -30.82 39.33
CA VAL A 22 -7.04 -29.65 39.00
C VAL A 22 -6.24 -28.36 39.22
N GLY A 23 -5.52 -28.26 40.34
CA GLY A 23 -4.63 -27.13 40.63
C GLY A 23 -3.54 -26.94 39.56
N ASP A 24 -2.87 -28.02 39.17
CA ASP A 24 -1.87 -27.99 38.10
C ASP A 24 -2.47 -27.61 36.75
N SER A 25 -3.71 -28.05 36.48
CA SER A 25 -4.42 -27.70 35.25
C SER A 25 -4.84 -26.24 35.21
N LEU A 26 -5.29 -25.69 36.34
CA LEU A 26 -5.58 -24.26 36.50
C LEU A 26 -4.33 -23.42 36.30
N LYS A 27 -3.21 -23.81 36.90
CA LYS A 27 -1.93 -23.11 36.74
C LYS A 27 -1.48 -23.09 35.27
N ARG A 28 -1.58 -24.23 34.56
CA ARG A 28 -1.30 -24.29 33.13
C ARG A 28 -2.25 -23.45 32.28
N MET A 29 -3.52 -23.32 32.67
CA MET A 29 -4.45 -22.43 31.97
C MET A 29 -4.10 -20.95 32.19
N GLU A 30 -3.73 -20.58 33.42
CA GLU A 30 -3.31 -19.22 33.74
C GLU A 30 -2.08 -18.82 32.92
N GLU A 31 -1.05 -19.67 32.86
CA GLU A 31 0.13 -19.44 32.00
C GLU A 31 -0.25 -19.27 30.52
N LYS A 32 -1.18 -20.09 30.02
CA LYS A 32 -1.66 -19.97 28.64
C LYS A 32 -2.45 -18.69 28.41
N LEU A 33 -3.25 -18.25 29.37
CA LEU A 33 -4.02 -17.00 29.29
C LEU A 33 -3.09 -15.79 29.27
N VAL A 34 -2.07 -15.76 30.12
CA VAL A 34 -1.05 -14.71 30.11
C VAL A 34 -0.35 -14.65 28.76
N HIS A 35 0.06 -15.80 28.22
CA HIS A 35 0.66 -15.85 26.88
C HIS A 35 -0.29 -15.42 25.76
N LEU A 36 -1.59 -15.73 25.88
CA LEU A 36 -2.60 -15.31 24.92
C LEU A 36 -2.79 -13.79 24.96
N GLU A 37 -2.84 -13.21 26.16
CA GLU A 37 -2.96 -11.78 26.39
C GLU A 37 -1.76 -11.02 25.81
N GLU A 38 -0.54 -11.48 26.07
CA GLU A 38 0.68 -10.91 25.48
C GLU A 38 0.66 -10.97 23.94
N LYS A 39 0.23 -12.10 23.36
CA LYS A 39 0.13 -12.24 21.91
C LYS A 39 -0.95 -11.33 21.33
N SER A 40 -2.08 -11.20 22.00
CA SER A 40 -3.17 -10.31 21.61
C SER A 40 -2.72 -8.85 21.59
N LEU A 41 -2.03 -8.40 22.65
CA LEU A 41 -1.46 -7.05 22.71
C LEU A 41 -0.45 -6.78 21.59
N ARG A 42 0.40 -7.76 21.25
CA ARG A 42 1.32 -7.64 20.11
C ARG A 42 0.58 -7.55 18.78
N ALA A 43 -0.47 -8.34 18.59
CA ALA A 43 -1.28 -8.30 17.38
C ALA A 43 -1.99 -6.95 17.21
N VAL A 44 -2.54 -6.38 18.29
CA VAL A 44 -3.16 -5.04 18.28
C VAL A 44 -2.14 -3.97 17.89
N LYS A 45 -0.94 -3.98 18.49
CA LYS A 45 0.14 -3.04 18.13
C LYS A 45 0.58 -3.18 16.67
N ALA A 46 0.64 -4.41 16.16
CA ALA A 46 0.99 -4.67 14.77
C ALA A 46 -0.11 -4.19 13.80
N ASP A 47 -1.39 -4.33 14.14
CA ASP A 47 -2.50 -3.79 13.34
C ASP A 47 -2.45 -2.26 13.30
N GLU A 48 -2.22 -1.62 14.44
CA GLU A 48 -2.09 -0.16 14.52
C GLU A 48 -0.92 0.36 13.67
N SER A 49 0.25 -0.25 13.81
CA SER A 49 1.42 0.08 12.97
C SER A 49 1.15 -0.15 11.47
N SER A 50 0.43 -1.22 11.12
CA SER A 50 0.05 -1.50 9.74
C SER A 50 -0.91 -0.46 9.18
N ARG A 51 -1.85 0.04 9.99
CA ARG A 51 -2.77 1.12 9.62
C ARG A 51 -2.03 2.43 9.38
N GLU A 52 -1.06 2.77 10.23
CA GLU A 52 -0.21 3.95 10.03
C GLU A 52 0.62 3.84 8.75
N ALA A 53 1.26 2.70 8.51
CA ALA A 53 2.04 2.46 7.30
C ALA A 53 1.19 2.55 6.03
N LEU A 54 -0.04 2.03 6.06
CA LEU A 54 -1.00 2.16 4.96
C LEU A 54 -1.39 3.61 4.71
N ASN A 55 -1.57 4.42 5.77
CA ASN A 55 -1.91 5.82 5.62
C ASN A 55 -0.77 6.62 4.98
N ILE A 56 0.46 6.44 5.47
CA ILE A 56 1.67 7.05 4.90
C ILE A 56 1.83 6.66 3.43
N SER A 57 1.63 5.38 3.11
CA SER A 57 1.72 4.87 1.74
C SER A 57 0.68 5.50 0.82
N ARG A 58 -0.56 5.72 1.31
CA ARG A 58 -1.61 6.42 0.54
C ARG A 58 -1.25 7.88 0.28
N GLU A 59 -0.73 8.58 1.29
CA GLU A 59 -0.30 9.97 1.13
C GLU A 59 0.85 10.08 0.13
N ALA A 60 1.85 9.21 0.23
CA ALA A 60 2.95 9.14 -0.72
C ALA A 60 2.46 8.86 -2.15
N TYR A 61 1.53 7.92 -2.31
CA TYR A 61 0.93 7.63 -3.62
C TYR A 61 0.16 8.83 -4.18
N LYS A 62 -0.60 9.54 -3.34
CA LYS A 62 -1.34 10.73 -3.74
C LYS A 62 -0.39 11.84 -4.22
N LEU A 63 0.67 12.12 -3.47
CA LEU A 63 1.70 13.09 -3.84
C LEU A 63 2.41 12.71 -5.14
N ALA A 64 2.77 11.44 -5.31
CA ALA A 64 3.40 10.95 -6.54
C ALA A 64 2.46 11.10 -7.74
N LYS A 65 1.16 10.82 -7.56
CA LYS A 65 0.15 10.97 -8.60
C LYS A 65 -0.04 12.45 -8.98
N GLU A 66 -0.18 13.34 -8.00
CA GLU A 66 -0.30 14.79 -8.24
C GLU A 66 0.95 15.34 -8.96
N SER A 67 2.14 14.89 -8.58
CA SER A 67 3.40 15.25 -9.26
C SER A 67 3.42 14.77 -10.71
N SER A 68 3.02 13.51 -10.95
CA SER A 68 2.95 12.96 -12.30
C SER A 68 1.94 13.71 -13.18
N GLU A 69 0.79 14.08 -12.63
CA GLU A 69 -0.22 14.87 -13.35
C GLU A 69 0.27 16.29 -13.63
N ALA A 70 0.96 16.91 -12.67
CA ALA A 70 1.60 18.21 -12.86
C ALA A 70 2.64 18.18 -13.98
N ILE A 71 3.53 17.18 -13.98
CA ILE A 71 4.54 17.00 -15.04
C ILE A 71 3.87 16.78 -16.39
N GLN A 72 2.84 15.93 -16.46
CA GLN A 72 2.12 15.67 -17.72
C GLN A 72 1.44 16.93 -18.26
N SER A 73 0.84 17.75 -17.40
CA SER A 73 0.24 19.03 -17.81
C SER A 73 1.28 20.03 -18.30
N TYR A 74 2.47 20.02 -17.69
CA TYR A 74 3.61 20.85 -18.10
C TYR A 74 4.15 20.43 -19.47
N GLU A 75 4.28 19.13 -19.72
CA GLU A 75 4.70 18.59 -21.01
C GLU A 75 3.70 18.88 -22.13
N ARG A 76 2.40 18.73 -21.87
CA ARG A 76 1.35 19.09 -22.83
C ARG A 76 1.44 20.57 -23.21
N SER A 77 1.68 21.45 -22.24
CA SER A 77 1.84 22.89 -22.47
C SER A 77 3.10 23.20 -23.29
N ARG A 78 4.22 22.54 -22.99
CA ARG A 78 5.48 22.70 -23.75
C ARG A 78 5.36 22.20 -25.18
N ASN A 79 4.66 21.09 -25.40
CA ASN A 79 4.46 20.52 -26.73
C ASN A 79 3.56 21.42 -27.58
N GLN A 80 2.50 22.00 -27.01
CA GLN A 80 1.68 22.99 -27.70
C GLN A 80 2.47 24.26 -28.03
N GLN A 81 3.28 24.76 -27.09
CA GLN A 81 4.17 25.89 -27.37
C GLN A 81 5.17 25.59 -28.47
N ARG A 82 5.83 24.42 -28.45
CA ARG A 82 6.75 24.01 -29.52
C ARG A 82 6.07 23.93 -30.87
N GLN A 83 4.89 23.33 -30.95
CA GLN A 83 4.14 23.26 -32.20
C GLN A 83 3.74 24.65 -32.70
N TRP A 84 3.30 25.54 -31.82
CA TRP A 84 2.99 26.93 -32.16
C TRP A 84 4.24 27.67 -32.65
N PHE A 85 5.38 27.55 -31.95
CA PHE A 85 6.65 28.15 -32.34
C PHE A 85 7.14 27.67 -33.71
N ILE A 86 7.09 26.37 -33.97
CA ILE A 86 7.52 25.80 -35.26
C ILE A 86 6.62 26.32 -36.39
N ARG A 87 5.29 26.36 -36.19
CA ARG A 87 4.36 26.91 -37.18
C ARG A 87 4.65 28.38 -37.49
N THR A 88 4.88 29.19 -36.46
CA THR A 88 5.24 30.61 -36.62
C THR A 88 6.58 30.79 -37.33
N LEU A 89 7.60 30.00 -36.97
CA LEU A 89 8.91 30.05 -37.61
C LEU A 89 8.81 29.68 -39.11
N ILE A 90 8.09 28.61 -39.43
CA ILE A 90 7.87 28.16 -40.81
C ILE A 90 7.14 29.25 -41.61
N ALA A 91 6.06 29.83 -41.05
CA ALA A 91 5.31 30.90 -41.71
C ALA A 91 6.16 32.14 -41.97
N ALA A 92 7.10 32.47 -41.07
CA ALA A 92 8.01 33.59 -41.25
C ALA A 92 9.09 33.31 -42.32
N VAL A 93 9.61 32.09 -42.41
CA VAL A 93 10.75 31.74 -43.29
C VAL A 93 10.32 31.47 -44.74
N ILE A 94 9.17 30.82 -44.96
CA ILE A 94 8.66 30.50 -46.31
C ILE A 94 8.66 31.70 -47.27
N PRO A 95 8.11 32.88 -46.94
CA PRO A 95 8.05 34.00 -47.89
C PRO A 95 9.44 34.51 -48.30
N TYR A 96 10.42 34.47 -47.40
CA TYR A 96 11.80 34.84 -47.76
C TYR A 96 12.43 33.83 -48.70
N VAL A 97 12.24 32.53 -48.45
CA VAL A 97 12.76 31.47 -49.33
C VAL A 97 12.14 31.54 -50.72
N VAL A 98 10.81 31.77 -50.80
CA VAL A 98 10.09 31.91 -52.07
C VAL A 98 10.55 33.16 -52.83
N SER A 99 10.68 34.30 -52.14
CA SER A 99 11.19 35.54 -52.74
C SER A 99 12.61 35.39 -53.27
N CYS A 100 13.49 34.71 -52.52
CA CYS A 100 14.86 34.44 -52.93
C CYS A 100 14.94 33.50 -54.14
N ALA A 101 14.10 32.46 -54.17
CA ALA A 101 14.02 31.53 -55.30
C ALA A 101 13.54 32.22 -56.59
N ILE A 102 12.54 33.11 -56.50
CA ILE A 102 12.06 33.91 -57.64
C ILE A 102 13.16 34.85 -58.14
N GLY A 103 13.87 35.52 -57.23
CA GLY A 103 14.99 36.41 -57.60
C GLY A 103 16.14 35.67 -58.29
N LEU A 104 16.50 34.48 -57.80
CA LEU A 104 17.51 33.63 -58.43
C LEU A 104 17.06 33.12 -59.81
N PHE A 105 15.80 32.71 -59.95
CA PHE A 105 15.25 32.28 -61.23
C PHE A 105 15.24 33.43 -62.26
N TYR A 106 14.99 34.66 -61.82
CA TYR A 106 15.04 35.84 -62.68
C TYR A 106 16.48 36.23 -63.09
N MET A 107 17.47 35.97 -62.23
CA MET A 107 18.89 36.21 -62.51
C MET A 107 19.54 35.14 -63.39
N PHE A 108 19.16 33.87 -63.25
CA PHE A 108 19.73 32.76 -64.01
C PHE A 108 18.88 32.31 -65.22
N GLY A 109 17.63 32.79 -65.33
CA GLY A 109 16.71 32.47 -66.43
C GLY A 109 16.76 33.44 -67.61
N LYS A 110 17.78 34.30 -67.68
CA LYS A 110 18.05 35.23 -68.79
C LYS A 110 19.41 34.91 -69.40
#